data_AF-A0A183H518-F1
#
_entry.id   AF-A0A183H518-F1
#
_cell.length_a   1.000
_cell.length_b   1.000
_cell.length_c   1.000
_cell.angle_alpha   90.00
_cell.angle_beta   90.00
_cell.angle_gamma   90.00
#
_symmetry.space_group_name_H-M   'P 1'
#
loop_
_entity.id
_entity.type
_entity.pdbx_description
1 polymer ?
#
loop_
_entity_poly.entity_id
_entity_poly.type
_entity_poly.pdbx_seq_one_letter_code
_entity_poly.pdbx_strand_id
1 'polypeptide(L)'
;MRCEEARVLVLYTGGTIGMKCIDGVYQPEANYLPHAIRDLSLLNDEDYVSTNYADAEVKPYCLPTLQHSEKRIVYWVIEYDPLLDSSNMTFDNWVNIGKDIQKAYDQYVGFVILHGTDTLAYTASALSFMLENLRKPVVITGAQVSRSH
;
A
#
# COMPACT_ATOMS: atom_id res chain seq x y z
N MET A 1 10.40 -6.69 26.44
CA MET A 1 11.04 -5.66 25.57
C MET A 1 10.15 -5.48 24.37
N ARG A 2 9.77 -4.24 24.02
CA ARG A 2 8.98 -3.96 22.81
C ARG A 2 9.93 -4.14 21.62
N CYS A 3 9.57 -5.01 20.68
CA CYS A 3 10.32 -5.21 19.44
C CYS A 3 10.35 -3.87 18.67
N GLU A 4 11.47 -3.52 18.03
CA GLU A 4 11.57 -2.28 17.26
C GLU A 4 10.65 -2.37 16.03
N GLU A 5 9.74 -1.40 15.85
CA GLU A 5 8.79 -1.41 14.75
C GLU A 5 9.30 -0.60 13.55
N ALA A 6 9.32 -1.23 12.38
CA ALA A 6 9.53 -0.57 11.11
C ALA A 6 8.18 -0.20 10.50
N ARG A 7 7.84 1.10 10.53
CA ARG A 7 6.58 1.62 10.00
C ARG A 7 6.66 1.87 8.50
N VAL A 8 5.81 1.22 7.71
CA VAL A 8 5.73 1.40 6.25
C VAL A 8 4.37 1.97 5.87
N LEU A 9 4.35 2.88 4.90
CA LEU A 9 3.09 3.39 4.35
C LEU A 9 2.82 2.76 2.98
N VAL A 10 1.63 2.22 2.81
CA VAL A 10 1.14 1.65 1.54
C VAL A 10 0.09 2.59 0.97
N LEU A 11 0.37 3.18 -0.19
CA LEU A 11 -0.56 3.99 -0.95
C LEU A 11 -1.21 3.13 -2.03
N TYR A 12 -2.49 2.85 -1.89
CA TYR A 12 -3.26 2.09 -2.87
C TYR A 12 -4.03 3.03 -3.78
N THR A 13 -3.46 3.25 -4.96
CA THR A 13 -3.97 4.19 -5.96
C THR A 13 -5.00 3.57 -6.90
N GLY A 14 -5.05 2.24 -6.99
CA GLY A 14 -5.96 1.49 -7.86
C GLY A 14 -5.23 0.50 -8.78
N GLY A 15 -5.85 0.21 -9.92
CA GLY A 15 -5.45 -0.85 -10.84
C GLY A 15 -6.13 -2.19 -10.60
N THR A 16 -5.80 -3.18 -11.43
CA THR A 16 -6.47 -4.49 -11.48
C THR A 16 -6.36 -5.31 -10.19
N ILE A 17 -5.40 -4.99 -9.32
CA ILE A 17 -5.09 -5.74 -8.09
C ILE A 17 -6.26 -5.80 -7.08
N GLY A 18 -7.13 -4.79 -7.06
CA GLY A 18 -8.33 -4.76 -6.21
C GLY A 18 -9.63 -4.65 -7.00
N MET A 19 -9.62 -5.08 -8.28
CA MET A 19 -10.84 -5.18 -9.05
C MET A 19 -11.54 -6.52 -8.79
N LYS A 20 -12.87 -6.48 -8.67
CA LYS A 20 -13.70 -7.68 -8.60
C LYS A 20 -14.34 -7.94 -9.95
N CYS A 21 -14.35 -9.21 -10.35
CA CYS A 21 -15.08 -9.65 -11.53
C CYS A 21 -16.55 -9.82 -11.15
N ILE A 22 -17.41 -8.93 -11.65
CA ILE A 22 -18.87 -9.01 -11.51
C ILE A 22 -19.41 -9.22 -12.93
N ASP A 23 -20.07 -10.36 -13.16
CA ASP A 23 -20.66 -10.73 -14.46
C ASP A 23 -19.68 -10.66 -15.65
N GLY A 24 -18.41 -10.98 -15.41
CA GLY A 24 -17.36 -10.97 -16.45
C GLY A 24 -16.71 -9.60 -16.70
N VAL A 25 -17.13 -8.56 -15.97
CA VAL A 25 -16.56 -7.21 -16.03
C VAL A 25 -15.77 -6.95 -14.75
N TYR A 26 -14.51 -6.53 -14.89
CA TYR A 26 -13.69 -6.11 -13.77
C TYR A 26 -14.03 -4.67 -13.37
N GLN A 27 -14.47 -4.48 -12.13
CA GLN A 27 -14.79 -3.16 -11.58
C GLN A 27 -13.98 -2.93 -10.30
N PRO A 28 -13.49 -1.70 -10.06
CA PRO A 28 -12.85 -1.35 -8.80
C PRO A 28 -13.89 -1.43 -7.67
N GLU A 29 -13.59 -2.20 -6.62
CA GLU A 29 -14.42 -2.29 -5.42
C GLU A 29 -13.64 -1.71 -4.24
N ALA A 30 -14.16 -0.61 -3.68
CA ALA A 30 -13.54 0.07 -2.55
C ALA A 30 -13.40 -0.87 -1.35
N ASN A 31 -12.26 -0.81 -0.66
CA ASN A 31 -11.91 -1.62 0.49
C ASN A 31 -11.74 -3.13 0.21
N TYR A 32 -11.90 -3.62 -1.01
CA TYR A 32 -11.77 -5.06 -1.30
C TYR A 32 -10.37 -5.59 -0.91
N LEU A 33 -9.31 -4.91 -1.36
CA LEU A 33 -7.94 -5.33 -1.10
C LEU A 33 -7.55 -5.17 0.39
N PRO A 34 -7.82 -4.03 1.07
CA PRO A 34 -7.62 -3.92 2.51
C PRO A 34 -8.32 -5.01 3.33
N HIS A 35 -9.54 -5.41 2.97
CA HIS A 35 -10.24 -6.51 3.63
C HIS A 35 -9.57 -7.86 3.35
N ALA A 36 -9.26 -8.17 2.08
CA ALA A 36 -8.60 -9.41 1.71
C ALA A 36 -7.25 -9.59 2.43
N ILE A 37 -6.48 -8.51 2.64
CA ILE A 37 -5.21 -8.56 3.37
C ILE A 37 -5.41 -8.95 4.85
N ARG A 38 -6.54 -8.61 5.48
CA ARG A 38 -6.81 -8.99 6.88
C ARG A 38 -6.86 -10.50 7.07
N ASP A 39 -7.46 -11.19 6.11
CA ASP A 39 -7.66 -12.64 6.18
C ASP A 39 -6.38 -13.42 5.78
N LEU A 40 -5.39 -12.75 5.19
CA LEU A 40 -4.13 -13.36 4.77
C LEU A 40 -3.12 -13.37 5.90
N SER A 41 -2.98 -14.50 6.60
CA SER A 41 -2.01 -14.69 7.69
C SER A 41 -0.55 -14.44 7.30
N LEU A 42 -0.20 -14.56 6.01
CA LEU A 42 1.12 -14.22 5.48
C LEU A 42 1.40 -12.71 5.46
N LEU A 43 0.35 -11.89 5.43
CA LEU A 43 0.42 -10.43 5.34
C LEU A 43 -0.15 -9.71 6.56
N ASN A 44 -0.86 -10.42 7.44
CA ASN A 44 -1.49 -9.86 8.62
C ASN A 44 -1.39 -10.83 9.82
N ASP A 45 -0.54 -10.48 10.78
CA ASP A 45 -0.49 -11.05 12.13
C ASP A 45 -1.53 -10.33 13.00
N GLU A 46 -2.74 -10.89 13.04
CA GLU A 46 -3.88 -10.34 13.76
C GLU A 46 -3.67 -10.31 15.28
N ASP A 47 -2.97 -11.31 15.83
CA ASP A 47 -2.68 -11.39 17.26
C ASP A 47 -1.81 -10.20 17.71
N TYR A 48 -0.81 -9.86 16.92
CA TYR A 48 0.04 -8.70 17.19
C TYR A 48 -0.74 -7.39 17.11
N VAL A 49 -1.58 -7.23 16.08
CA VAL A 49 -2.38 -6.00 15.88
C VAL A 49 -3.41 -5.85 17.00
N SER A 50 -4.14 -6.90 17.34
CA SER A 50 -5.15 -6.87 18.41
C SER A 50 -4.54 -6.59 19.79
N THR A 51 -3.32 -7.07 20.05
CA THR A 51 -2.63 -6.84 21.33
C THR A 51 -2.03 -5.43 21.43
N ASN A 52 -1.40 -4.93 20.37
CA ASN A 52 -0.61 -3.69 20.43
C ASN A 52 -1.34 -2.44 19.91
N TYR A 53 -2.42 -2.64 19.14
CA TYR A 53 -3.20 -1.61 18.47
C TYR A 53 -4.70 -1.77 18.75
N ALA A 54 -5.08 -2.36 19.90
CA ALA A 54 -6.48 -2.57 20.31
C ALA A 54 -7.31 -1.28 20.25
N ASP A 55 -6.76 -0.19 20.78
CA ASP A 55 -7.42 1.11 20.94
C ASP A 55 -7.19 2.06 19.75
N ALA A 56 -6.51 1.60 18.70
CA ALA A 56 -6.23 2.44 17.54
C ALA A 56 -7.49 2.61 16.68
N GLU A 57 -7.85 3.87 16.37
CA GLU A 57 -8.97 4.20 15.48
C GLU A 57 -8.81 3.57 14.09
N VAL A 58 -7.58 3.61 13.56
CA VAL A 58 -7.20 2.93 12.32
C VAL A 58 -6.21 1.83 12.65
N LYS A 59 -6.65 0.58 12.58
CA LYS A 59 -5.80 -0.59 12.84
C LYS A 59 -4.77 -0.73 11.72
N PRO A 60 -3.46 -0.77 12.02
CA PRO A 60 -2.48 -1.14 11.01
C PRO A 60 -2.56 -2.62 10.67
N TYR A 61 -1.82 -3.01 9.65
CA TYR A 61 -1.48 -4.39 9.36
C TYR A 61 -0.07 -4.68 9.90
N CYS A 62 0.20 -5.92 10.26
CA CYS A 62 1.54 -6.31 10.68
C CYS A 62 1.96 -7.57 9.95
N LEU A 63 3.16 -7.59 9.39
CA LEU A 63 3.71 -8.83 8.85
C LEU A 63 4.09 -9.77 10.00
N PRO A 64 3.97 -11.09 9.80
CA PRO A 64 4.55 -12.07 10.71
C PRO A 64 6.05 -11.84 10.90
N THR A 65 6.59 -12.35 12.01
CA THR A 65 8.02 -12.24 12.32
C THR A 65 8.86 -12.88 11.22
N LEU A 66 9.81 -12.11 10.67
CA LEU A 66 10.74 -12.60 9.66
C LEU A 66 11.91 -13.30 10.36
N GLN A 67 12.31 -14.48 9.86
CA GLN A 67 13.34 -15.32 10.49
C GLN A 67 14.72 -14.63 10.69
N HIS A 68 14.97 -13.50 10.01
CA HIS A 68 16.26 -12.79 9.98
C HIS A 68 16.15 -11.31 10.36
N SER A 69 15.04 -10.89 10.98
CA SER A 69 14.86 -9.50 11.42
C SER A 69 14.25 -9.47 12.82
N GLU A 70 14.95 -8.78 13.73
CA GLU A 70 14.41 -8.44 15.05
C GLU A 70 13.38 -7.29 14.98
N LYS A 71 13.17 -6.71 13.80
CA LYS A 71 12.17 -5.64 13.60
C LYS A 71 10.83 -6.21 13.14
N ARG A 72 9.75 -5.70 13.73
CA ARG A 72 8.38 -5.96 13.28
C ARG A 72 7.99 -4.96 12.22
N ILE A 73 7.55 -5.43 11.06
CA ILE A 73 7.08 -4.55 9.99
C ILE A 73 5.59 -4.30 10.22
N VAL A 74 5.24 -3.05 10.48
CA VAL A 74 3.87 -2.58 10.66
C VAL A 74 3.58 -1.62 9.53
N TYR A 75 2.45 -1.80 8.84
CA TYR A 75 2.12 -0.99 7.69
C TYR A 75 0.67 -0.51 7.69
N TRP A 76 0.47 0.67 7.12
CA TRP A 76 -0.83 1.31 6.96
C TRP A 76 -1.17 1.35 5.49
N VAL A 77 -2.42 1.02 5.15
CA VAL A 77 -2.90 1.10 3.78
C VAL A 77 -3.83 2.31 3.68
N ILE A 78 -3.46 3.26 2.82
CA ILE A 78 -4.30 4.39 2.44
C ILE A 78 -4.84 4.07 1.05
N GLU A 79 -6.13 3.87 0.95
CA GLU A 79 -6.84 3.68 -0.30
C GLU A 79 -7.31 5.04 -0.84
N TYR A 80 -7.04 5.29 -2.12
CA TYR A 80 -7.49 6.50 -2.80
C TYR A 80 -8.97 6.36 -3.21
N ASP A 81 -9.75 7.41 -2.99
CA ASP A 81 -11.15 7.49 -3.41
C ASP A 81 -11.34 8.72 -4.32
N PRO A 82 -11.71 8.53 -5.61
CA PRO A 82 -11.97 7.25 -6.28
C PRO A 82 -10.70 6.46 -6.60
N LEU A 83 -10.82 5.13 -6.63
CA LEU A 83 -9.77 4.26 -7.17
C LEU A 83 -9.50 4.62 -8.64
N LEU A 84 -8.24 4.84 -8.97
CA LEU A 84 -7.84 5.22 -10.32
C LEU A 84 -7.68 3.96 -11.19
N ASP A 85 -8.30 3.98 -12.37
CA ASP A 85 -7.86 3.14 -13.48
C ASP A 85 -6.45 3.63 -13.90
N SER A 86 -5.46 2.72 -13.93
CA SER A 86 -4.08 3.06 -14.29
C SER A 86 -3.99 3.78 -15.63
N SER A 87 -4.91 3.50 -16.53
CA SER A 87 -5.02 4.12 -17.85
C SER A 87 -5.29 5.63 -17.80
N ASN A 88 -5.81 6.12 -16.67
CA ASN A 88 -6.32 7.49 -16.51
C ASN A 88 -5.54 8.30 -15.45
N MET A 89 -4.31 7.89 -15.11
CA MET A 89 -3.46 8.67 -14.21
C MET A 89 -2.95 9.96 -14.88
N THR A 90 -3.27 11.10 -14.28
CA THR A 90 -2.81 12.43 -14.71
C THR A 90 -1.65 12.93 -13.84
N PHE A 91 -1.02 14.02 -14.27
CA PHE A 91 0.04 14.70 -13.52
C PHE A 91 -0.38 15.07 -12.08
N ASP A 92 -1.63 15.52 -11.89
CA ASP A 92 -2.16 15.89 -10.58
C ASP A 92 -2.17 14.70 -9.61
N ASN A 93 -2.41 13.48 -10.11
CA ASN A 93 -2.39 12.27 -9.29
C ASN A 93 -0.98 11.98 -8.77
N TRP A 94 0.06 12.14 -9.60
CA TRP A 94 1.44 11.94 -9.15
C TRP A 94 1.87 13.02 -8.15
N VAL A 95 1.41 14.26 -8.33
CA VAL A 95 1.64 15.35 -7.37
C VAL A 95 0.99 15.03 -6.02
N ASN A 96 -0.21 14.45 -6.02
CA ASN A 96 -0.87 14.03 -4.78
C ASN A 96 -0.09 12.91 -4.08
N ILE A 97 0.35 11.89 -4.80
CA ILE A 97 1.20 10.80 -4.25
C ILE A 97 2.48 11.38 -3.65
N GLY A 98 3.17 12.26 -4.37
CA GLY A 98 4.39 12.91 -3.87
C GLY A 98 4.16 13.74 -2.60
N LYS A 99 3.06 14.50 -2.56
CA LYS A 99 2.67 15.28 -1.37
C LYS A 99 2.34 14.39 -0.18
N ASP A 100 1.67 13.27 -0.38
CA ASP A 100 1.32 12.35 0.70
C ASP A 100 2.57 11.66 1.26
N ILE A 101 3.50 11.24 0.40
CA ILE A 101 4.81 10.73 0.81
C ILE A 101 5.56 11.80 1.60
N GLN A 102 5.56 13.05 1.14
CA GLN A 102 6.25 14.16 1.82
C GLN A 102 5.67 14.42 3.22
N LYS A 103 4.34 14.47 3.37
CA LYS A 103 3.68 14.65 4.69
C LYS A 103 3.98 13.50 5.64
N ALA A 104 4.04 12.28 5.11
CA ALA A 104 4.30 11.07 5.85
C ALA A 104 5.82 10.82 6.04
N TYR A 105 6.68 11.64 5.43
CA TYR A 105 8.09 11.28 5.24
C TYR A 105 8.80 10.97 6.55
N ASP A 106 8.58 11.75 7.62
CA ASP A 106 9.25 11.54 8.91
C ASP A 106 8.66 10.42 9.75
N GLN A 107 7.41 10.02 9.49
CA GLN A 107 6.67 9.05 10.31
C GLN A 107 6.91 7.59 9.90
N TYR A 108 7.33 7.37 8.65
CA TYR A 108 7.53 6.05 8.06
C TYR A 108 8.97 5.85 7.63
N VAL A 109 9.45 4.62 7.65
CA VAL A 109 10.81 4.26 7.21
C VAL A 109 10.87 3.89 5.74
N GLY A 110 9.72 3.71 5.08
CA GLY A 110 9.61 3.39 3.66
C GLY A 110 8.17 3.46 3.17
N PHE A 111 8.01 3.42 1.85
CA PHE A 111 6.74 3.58 1.16
C PHE A 111 6.55 2.48 0.12
N VAL A 112 5.31 2.02 -0.03
CA VAL A 112 4.89 1.12 -1.09
C VAL A 112 3.73 1.78 -1.82
N ILE A 113 3.76 1.79 -3.15
CA ILE A 113 2.67 2.31 -3.98
C ILE A 113 2.10 1.13 -4.75
N LEU A 114 0.85 0.78 -4.46
CA LEU A 114 0.08 -0.20 -5.20
C LEU A 114 -0.62 0.51 -6.36
N HIS A 115 -0.30 0.07 -7.56
CA HIS A 115 -0.64 0.73 -8.81
C HIS A 115 -1.00 -0.29 -9.89
N GLY A 116 -1.83 0.09 -10.87
CA GLY A 116 -2.10 -0.75 -12.04
C GLY A 116 -0.89 -0.91 -12.95
N THR A 117 -0.79 -2.03 -13.66
CA THR A 117 0.42 -2.39 -14.41
C THR A 117 0.62 -1.57 -15.68
N ASP A 118 -0.45 -1.00 -16.25
CA ASP A 118 -0.42 -0.39 -17.59
C ASP A 118 0.47 0.85 -17.66
N THR A 119 0.51 1.62 -16.58
CA THR A 119 1.28 2.88 -16.49
C THR A 119 2.31 2.87 -15.37
N LEU A 120 2.60 1.69 -14.78
CA LEU A 120 3.52 1.54 -13.65
C LEU A 120 4.91 2.12 -13.92
N ALA A 121 5.52 1.79 -15.06
CA ALA A 121 6.86 2.26 -15.41
C ALA A 121 6.90 3.79 -15.62
N TYR A 122 5.81 4.36 -16.14
CA TYR A 122 5.70 5.79 -16.38
C TYR A 122 5.53 6.55 -15.06
N THR A 123 4.63 6.09 -14.19
CA THR A 123 4.46 6.62 -12.83
C THR A 123 5.77 6.52 -12.03
N ALA A 124 6.48 5.40 -12.11
CA ALA A 124 7.77 5.22 -11.44
C ALA A 124 8.82 6.22 -11.93
N SER A 125 8.90 6.44 -13.24
CA SER A 125 9.82 7.40 -13.82
C SER A 125 9.47 8.82 -13.38
N ALA A 126 8.19 9.23 -13.46
CA ALA A 126 7.75 10.55 -13.03
C ALA A 126 8.04 10.81 -11.54
N LEU A 127 7.70 9.85 -10.67
CA LEU A 127 7.96 9.96 -9.23
C LEU A 127 9.45 10.01 -8.91
N SER A 128 10.31 9.34 -9.68
CA SER A 128 11.76 9.38 -9.46
C SER A 128 12.34 10.79 -9.65
N PHE A 129 11.77 11.58 -10.56
CA PHE A 129 12.13 12.99 -10.75
C PHE A 129 11.46 13.92 -9.73
N MET A 130 10.23 13.63 -9.31
CA MET A 130 9.50 14.45 -8.33
C MET A 130 10.05 14.32 -6.91
N LEU A 131 10.49 13.11 -6.52
CA LEU A 131 11.00 12.80 -5.19
C LEU A 131 12.51 13.02 -5.13
N GLU A 132 12.92 14.28 -5.29
CA GLU A 132 14.34 14.65 -5.20
C GLU A 132 14.88 14.40 -3.77
N ASN A 133 16.12 13.90 -3.67
CA ASN A 133 16.81 13.62 -2.40
C ASN A 133 16.15 12.54 -1.51
N LEU A 134 15.48 11.57 -2.11
CA LEU A 134 14.86 10.46 -1.40
C LEU A 134 15.92 9.59 -0.68
N ARG A 135 15.83 9.53 0.65
CA ARG A 135 16.69 8.73 1.55
C ARG A 135 16.01 7.46 2.07
N LYS A 136 14.71 7.30 1.79
CA LYS A 136 13.87 6.19 2.24
C LYS A 136 13.38 5.40 1.02
N PRO A 137 13.30 4.07 1.07
CA PRO A 137 12.84 3.28 -0.06
C PRO A 137 11.39 3.62 -0.42
N VAL A 138 11.13 3.79 -1.72
CA VAL A 138 9.79 3.88 -2.30
C VAL A 138 9.69 2.76 -3.33
N VAL A 139 8.81 1.80 -3.10
CA VAL A 139 8.60 0.62 -3.95
C VAL A 139 7.27 0.77 -4.67
N ILE A 140 7.26 0.59 -5.99
CA ILE A 140 6.03 0.62 -6.79
C ILE A 140 5.77 -0.80 -7.28
N THR A 141 4.57 -1.31 -7.04
CA THR A 141 4.17 -2.66 -7.45
C THR A 141 2.72 -2.70 -7.89
N GLY A 142 2.38 -3.70 -8.68
CA GLY A 142 1.05 -3.93 -9.22
C GLY A 142 0.82 -5.40 -9.51
N ALA A 143 -0.41 -5.74 -9.84
CA ALA A 143 -0.76 -7.09 -10.29
C ALA A 143 -1.55 -7.02 -11.58
N GLN A 144 -1.22 -7.90 -12.53
CA GLN A 144 -1.99 -8.07 -13.77
C GLN A 144 -3.26 -8.91 -13.55
N VAL A 145 -3.29 -9.70 -12.47
CA VAL A 145 -4.39 -10.60 -12.13
C VAL A 145 -4.90 -10.24 -10.74
N SER A 146 -6.20 -9.94 -10.64
CA SER A 146 -6.86 -9.81 -9.33
C SER A 146 -6.87 -11.17 -8.64
N ARG A 147 -6.53 -11.20 -7.37
CA ARG A 147 -6.61 -12.43 -6.57
C ARG A 147 -8.04 -12.60 -6.06
N SER A 148 -8.96 -12.91 -6.99
CA SER A 148 -10.39 -13.06 -6.73
C SER A 148 -10.83 -14.52 -6.55
N HIS A 149 -10.03 -15.33 -5.86
CA HIS A 149 -10.33 -16.73 -5.57
C HIS A 149 -9.94 -17.11 -4.14
#